data_AF-A0A3M1VIM0-F1
#
_entry.id   AF-A0A3M1VIM0-F1
#
_cell.length_a   1.000
_cell.length_b   1.000
_cell.length_c   1.000
_cell.angle_alpha   90.00
_cell.angle_beta   90.00
_cell.angle_gamma   90.00
#
_symmetry.space_group_name_H-M   'P 1'
#
loop_
_entity.id
_entity.type
_entity.pdbx_description
1 polymer ?
#
loop_
_entity_poly.entity_id
_entity_poly.type
_entity_poly.pdbx_seq_one_letter_code
_entity_poly.pdbx_strand_id
1 'polypeptide(L)'
;TEISEQTRDVLIEVAEFAPLSIRNTARRLNLHSDSSFRFERGVDPCQLDWASRRCCELILATAGGELARDCVWAGEPPPQTPCRVRLRFAQVPRLLGIDVPPAECVQILEALGCRAIEQQPDGAEFLMPSWRRDLQREVDLIEEVARIAGYDRIPEDAVVPVRLSRATLRDRVIDRVHQVLTARGFFEAITPSLVSEEQFGVFDPHPEAERIRVDHGSWKLESTLRHTLIPSLLHVRGENERRGNGAVDLYEIANVYLALKPGDAEAEQTRVAFVTSRPFLEAKGIVQLLLQRIAPDARLEAEPLENALFTAGRAARLLLEGQTFGWLGEVSRNARERLDLHEECTVVELRLAELERHARLIPQFREFPRYPAVLRDLNFVLDEAVRWAELEAVIRRAAGPLLKAVSFGGQYRGKQIPPGKKSYLVTLTFQAADRTLTSDEVDAAQNAVIEACREKLGATLRG
;
A
#
# COMPACT_ATOMS: atom_id res chain seq x y z
N THR A 1 3.25 -53.83 2.84
CA THR A 1 4.46 -54.60 2.49
C THR A 1 5.60 -54.30 3.45
N GLU A 2 5.30 -53.85 4.67
CA GLU A 2 6.31 -53.57 5.69
C GLU A 2 6.92 -54.88 6.21
N ILE A 3 8.20 -54.85 6.56
CA ILE A 3 8.90 -55.99 7.15
C ILE A 3 8.36 -56.23 8.57
N SER A 4 8.13 -57.51 8.93
CA SER A 4 7.71 -57.93 10.27
C SER A 4 8.63 -59.03 10.81
N GLU A 5 8.41 -59.45 12.06
CA GLU A 5 9.16 -60.56 12.67
C GLU A 5 8.99 -61.90 11.93
N GLN A 6 7.95 -62.03 11.10
CA GLN A 6 7.67 -63.25 10.32
C GLN A 6 8.31 -63.20 8.92
N THR A 7 8.90 -62.08 8.52
CA THR A 7 9.49 -61.92 7.18
C THR A 7 10.66 -62.88 6.98
N ARG A 8 10.60 -63.67 5.90
CA ARG A 8 11.65 -64.61 5.49
C ARG A 8 12.33 -64.19 4.19
N ASP A 9 11.56 -63.59 3.29
CA ASP A 9 11.99 -63.15 1.97
C ASP A 9 11.78 -61.65 1.84
N VAL A 10 12.77 -60.95 1.30
CA VAL A 10 12.75 -59.49 1.15
C VAL A 10 13.02 -59.11 -0.30
N LEU A 11 12.22 -58.17 -0.83
CA LEU A 11 12.49 -57.49 -2.09
C LEU A 11 13.08 -56.10 -1.78
N ILE A 12 14.26 -55.80 -2.33
CA ILE A 12 14.91 -54.50 -2.16
C ILE A 12 14.53 -53.58 -3.31
N GLU A 13 13.89 -52.45 -2.97
CA GLU A 13 13.55 -51.39 -3.93
C GLU A 13 14.60 -50.27 -3.85
N VAL A 14 15.20 -49.94 -4.99
CA VAL A 14 16.01 -48.72 -5.16
C VAL A 14 15.50 -48.01 -6.40
N ALA A 15 14.95 -46.82 -6.20
CA ALA A 15 14.21 -46.10 -7.24
C ALA A 15 14.65 -44.64 -7.31
N GLU A 16 14.42 -44.03 -8.46
CA GLU A 16 14.37 -42.59 -8.64
C GLU A 16 12.91 -42.18 -8.85
N PHE A 17 12.50 -41.09 -8.21
CA PHE A 17 11.17 -40.51 -8.41
C PHE A 17 11.28 -39.08 -8.92
N ALA A 18 10.26 -38.65 -9.66
CA ALA A 18 10.15 -37.27 -10.12
C ALA A 18 10.08 -36.30 -8.91
N PRO A 19 11.04 -35.36 -8.73
CA PRO A 19 11.14 -34.55 -7.52
C PRO A 19 9.90 -33.71 -7.21
N LEU A 20 9.25 -33.14 -8.24
CA LEU A 20 8.03 -32.36 -8.09
C LEU A 20 6.84 -33.20 -7.61
N SER A 21 6.75 -34.46 -8.06
CA SER A 21 5.68 -35.37 -7.63
C SER A 21 5.81 -35.70 -6.15
N ILE A 22 7.04 -36.01 -5.70
CA ILE A 22 7.33 -36.26 -4.29
C ILE A 22 7.05 -35.02 -3.45
N ARG A 23 7.52 -33.84 -3.87
CA ARG A 23 7.30 -32.57 -3.16
C ARG A 23 5.82 -32.26 -2.97
N ASN A 24 5.03 -32.42 -4.02
CA ASN A 24 3.59 -32.17 -3.97
C ASN A 24 2.88 -33.18 -3.04
N THR A 25 3.28 -34.45 -3.09
CA THR A 25 2.67 -35.51 -2.28
C THR A 25 3.04 -35.36 -0.81
N ALA A 26 4.32 -35.14 -0.48
CA ALA A 26 4.82 -34.94 0.87
C ALA A 26 4.15 -33.73 1.54
N ARG A 27 4.07 -32.59 0.84
CA ARG A 27 3.38 -31.39 1.35
C ARG A 27 1.90 -31.59 1.55
N ARG A 28 1.21 -32.23 0.58
CA ARG A 28 -0.24 -32.48 0.67
C ARG A 28 -0.60 -33.41 1.83
N LEU A 29 0.24 -34.41 2.10
CA LEU A 29 0.03 -35.36 3.20
C LEU A 29 0.65 -34.90 4.53
N ASN A 30 1.37 -33.78 4.55
CA ASN A 30 2.16 -33.31 5.68
C ASN A 30 3.14 -34.40 6.22
N LEU A 31 3.78 -35.13 5.30
CA LEU A 31 4.71 -36.21 5.60
C LEU A 31 6.12 -35.85 5.12
N HIS A 32 6.97 -35.48 6.07
CA HIS A 32 8.38 -35.17 5.84
C HIS A 32 9.25 -36.32 6.37
N SER A 33 9.68 -37.20 5.48
CA SER A 33 10.60 -38.29 5.78
C SER A 33 11.98 -38.01 5.20
N ASP A 34 12.98 -38.75 5.70
CA ASP A 34 14.33 -38.75 5.11
C ASP A 34 14.33 -39.07 3.61
N SER A 35 13.44 -39.98 3.19
CA SER A 35 13.29 -40.36 1.79
C SER A 35 12.67 -39.22 0.98
N SER A 36 11.57 -38.60 1.45
CA SER A 36 10.96 -37.49 0.70
C SER A 36 11.92 -36.32 0.58
N PHE A 37 12.66 -35.98 1.65
CA PHE A 37 13.67 -34.93 1.62
C PHE A 37 14.72 -35.13 0.52
N ARG A 38 15.21 -36.37 0.34
CA ARG A 38 16.23 -36.71 -0.67
C ARG A 38 15.64 -36.74 -2.07
N PHE A 39 14.49 -37.39 -2.27
CA PHE A 39 13.86 -37.47 -3.60
C PHE A 39 13.36 -36.11 -4.12
N GLU A 40 12.93 -35.20 -3.24
CA GLU A 40 12.57 -33.82 -3.63
C GLU A 40 13.74 -33.01 -4.18
N ARG A 41 14.98 -33.39 -3.86
CA ARG A 41 16.22 -32.75 -4.34
C ARG A 41 16.89 -33.51 -5.49
N GLY A 42 16.38 -34.71 -5.79
CA GLY A 42 16.96 -35.64 -6.76
C GLY A 42 18.05 -36.50 -6.13
N VAL A 43 18.08 -37.77 -6.52
CA VAL A 43 19.14 -38.74 -6.19
C VAL A 43 20.01 -39.01 -7.41
N ASP A 44 21.22 -39.52 -7.21
CA ASP A 44 22.11 -39.89 -8.31
C ASP A 44 21.54 -41.11 -9.07
N PRO A 45 21.12 -40.96 -10.34
CA PRO A 45 20.47 -42.04 -11.07
C PRO A 45 21.46 -43.12 -11.51
N CYS A 46 22.75 -42.79 -11.60
CA CYS A 46 23.80 -43.73 -12.00
C CYS A 46 24.20 -44.68 -10.88
N GLN A 47 23.78 -44.41 -9.63
CA GLN A 47 24.16 -45.20 -8.45
C GLN A 47 23.06 -46.16 -7.98
N LEU A 48 21.92 -46.27 -8.67
CA LEU A 48 20.79 -47.09 -8.24
C LEU A 48 21.16 -48.58 -8.11
N ASP A 49 21.81 -49.16 -9.13
CA ASP A 49 22.25 -50.57 -9.08
C ASP A 49 23.32 -50.81 -8.01
N TRP A 50 24.30 -49.90 -7.90
CA TRP A 50 25.33 -49.98 -6.87
C TRP A 50 24.74 -49.95 -5.47
N ALA A 51 23.82 -49.01 -5.20
CA ALA A 51 23.16 -48.88 -3.89
C ALA A 51 22.31 -50.12 -3.57
N SER A 52 21.62 -50.68 -4.56
CA SER A 52 20.84 -51.93 -4.41
C SER A 52 21.73 -53.09 -4.01
N ARG A 53 22.82 -53.33 -4.75
CA ARG A 53 23.78 -54.40 -4.45
C ARG A 53 24.44 -54.22 -3.09
N ARG A 54 24.80 -52.98 -2.74
CA ARG A 54 25.39 -52.66 -1.44
C ARG A 54 24.43 -52.93 -0.29
N CYS A 55 23.14 -52.64 -0.46
CA CYS A 55 22.10 -53.00 0.52
C CYS A 55 22.02 -54.51 0.71
N CYS A 56 21.94 -55.27 -0.40
CA CYS A 56 21.92 -56.74 -0.36
C CYS A 56 23.17 -57.33 0.32
N GLU A 57 24.36 -56.81 0.00
CA GLU A 57 25.62 -57.24 0.63
C GLU A 57 25.58 -57.07 2.16
N LEU A 58 25.10 -55.91 2.63
CA LEU A 58 24.99 -55.64 4.06
C LEU A 58 24.00 -56.58 4.74
N ILE A 59 22.84 -56.83 4.11
CA ILE A 59 21.83 -57.76 4.62
C ILE A 59 22.42 -59.17 4.75
N LEU A 60 23.08 -59.67 3.70
CA LEU A 60 23.73 -60.99 3.73
C LEU A 60 24.78 -61.09 4.84
N ALA A 61 25.57 -60.04 5.03
CA ALA A 61 26.60 -60.01 6.07
C ALA A 61 26.01 -60.01 7.49
N THR A 62 24.85 -59.37 7.70
CA THR A 62 24.25 -59.20 9.04
C THR A 62 23.21 -60.25 9.40
N ALA A 63 22.41 -60.69 8.43
CA ALA A 63 21.23 -61.54 8.63
C ALA A 63 21.33 -62.88 7.89
N GLY A 64 22.35 -63.07 7.04
CA GLY A 64 22.48 -64.24 6.20
C GLY A 64 21.47 -64.26 5.05
N GLY A 65 21.16 -65.46 4.56
CA GLY A 65 20.24 -65.68 3.44
C GLY A 65 20.96 -65.90 2.10
N GLU A 66 20.17 -65.93 1.02
CA GLU A 66 20.65 -66.15 -0.33
C GLU A 66 20.17 -65.01 -1.24
N LEU A 67 21.08 -64.47 -2.07
CA LEU A 67 20.75 -63.42 -3.03
C LEU A 67 20.35 -64.05 -4.38
N ALA A 68 19.19 -63.65 -4.88
CA ALA A 68 18.77 -64.00 -6.23
C ALA A 68 19.78 -63.47 -7.26
N ARG A 69 20.05 -64.24 -8.32
CA ARG A 69 21.11 -63.92 -9.29
C ARG A 69 20.80 -62.68 -10.14
N ASP A 70 19.52 -62.44 -10.41
CA ASP A 70 19.08 -61.41 -11.34
C ASP A 70 18.42 -60.25 -10.60
N CYS A 71 18.74 -59.02 -11.03
CA CYS A 71 18.03 -57.81 -10.62
C CYS A 71 16.94 -57.47 -11.64
N VAL A 72 15.80 -56.97 -11.17
CA VAL A 72 14.75 -56.46 -12.05
C VAL A 72 14.94 -54.97 -12.22
N TRP A 73 15.18 -54.52 -13.46
CA TRP A 73 15.19 -53.11 -13.82
C TRP A 73 13.87 -52.74 -14.50
N ALA A 74 13.19 -51.71 -13.99
CA ALA A 74 11.96 -51.18 -14.56
C ALA A 74 12.10 -49.68 -14.80
N GLY A 75 11.70 -49.22 -15.99
CA GLY A 75 11.82 -47.83 -16.42
C GLY A 75 13.04 -47.57 -17.30
N GLU A 76 13.32 -46.29 -17.53
CA GLU A 76 14.44 -45.85 -18.38
C GLU A 76 15.77 -46.00 -17.63
N PRO A 77 16.84 -46.50 -18.29
CA PRO A 77 18.16 -46.51 -17.69
C PRO A 77 18.69 -45.08 -17.51
N PRO A 78 19.59 -44.85 -16.54
CA PRO A 78 20.18 -43.54 -16.34
C PRO A 78 20.89 -43.03 -17.61
N PRO A 79 20.91 -41.71 -17.83
CA PRO A 79 21.55 -41.13 -19.00
C PRO A 79 23.04 -41.50 -19.05
N GLN A 80 23.47 -42.06 -20.18
CA GLN A 80 24.86 -42.49 -20.37
C GLN A 80 25.80 -41.35 -20.76
N THR A 81 25.26 -40.22 -21.20
CA THR A 81 26.05 -39.05 -21.61
C THR A 81 25.98 -37.99 -20.50
N PRO A 82 27.11 -37.68 -19.82
CA PRO A 82 27.14 -36.63 -18.81
C PRO A 82 26.85 -35.26 -19.41
N CYS A 83 26.27 -34.37 -18.59
CA CYS A 83 26.07 -32.98 -18.99
C CYS A 83 27.42 -32.31 -19.29
N ARG A 84 27.48 -31.56 -20.39
CA ARG A 84 28.66 -30.82 -20.84
C ARG A 84 28.44 -29.33 -20.64
N VAL A 85 29.35 -28.68 -19.94
CA VAL A 85 29.29 -27.24 -19.70
C VAL A 85 30.67 -26.64 -19.95
N ARG A 86 30.73 -25.59 -20.78
CA ARG A 86 31.96 -24.81 -21.02
C ARG A 86 32.02 -23.65 -20.02
N LEU A 87 33.16 -23.52 -19.35
CA LEU A 87 33.55 -22.35 -18.58
C LEU A 87 34.52 -21.51 -19.42
N ARG A 88 34.14 -20.28 -19.76
CA ARG A 88 35.06 -19.29 -20.33
C ARG A 88 35.73 -18.54 -19.20
N PHE A 89 37.06 -18.58 -19.13
CA PHE A 89 37.79 -18.00 -17.99
C PHE A 89 37.55 -16.50 -17.86
N ALA A 90 37.36 -15.79 -18.97
CA ALA A 90 37.04 -14.36 -18.97
C ALA A 90 35.70 -14.01 -18.31
N GLN A 91 34.77 -14.97 -18.13
CA GLN A 91 33.49 -14.73 -17.46
C GLN A 91 33.63 -14.66 -15.94
N VAL A 92 34.65 -15.30 -15.38
CA VAL A 92 34.91 -15.34 -13.93
C VAL A 92 35.15 -13.92 -13.38
N PRO A 93 36.16 -13.15 -13.84
CA PRO A 93 36.36 -11.77 -13.37
C PRO A 93 35.24 -10.83 -13.81
N ARG A 94 34.57 -11.10 -14.94
CA ARG A 94 33.44 -10.29 -15.41
C ARG A 94 32.24 -10.37 -14.47
N LEU A 95 31.94 -11.56 -13.92
CA LEU A 95 30.79 -11.77 -13.05
C LEU A 95 31.13 -11.60 -11.56
N LEU A 96 32.29 -12.09 -11.12
CA LEU A 96 32.68 -12.07 -9.72
C LEU A 96 33.43 -10.80 -9.32
N GLY A 97 33.99 -10.05 -10.27
CA GLY A 97 34.85 -8.90 -9.96
C GLY A 97 36.23 -9.29 -9.40
N ILE A 98 36.55 -10.59 -9.33
CA ILE A 98 37.84 -11.12 -8.89
C ILE A 98 38.48 -11.97 -9.96
N ASP A 99 39.80 -11.92 -10.04
CA ASP A 99 40.54 -12.86 -10.87
C ASP A 99 40.77 -14.17 -10.11
N VAL A 100 40.35 -15.27 -10.71
CA VAL A 100 40.69 -16.62 -10.26
C VAL A 100 41.46 -17.26 -11.41
N PRO A 101 42.76 -17.58 -11.23
CA PRO A 101 43.58 -18.13 -12.30
C PRO A 101 42.91 -19.34 -12.98
N PRO A 102 43.03 -19.48 -14.32
CA PRO A 102 42.43 -20.60 -15.04
C PRO A 102 42.77 -21.99 -14.47
N ALA A 103 44.01 -22.18 -14.00
CA ALA A 103 44.44 -23.43 -13.39
C ALA A 103 43.72 -23.71 -12.06
N GLU A 104 43.49 -22.68 -11.24
CA GLU A 104 42.74 -22.79 -9.98
C GLU A 104 41.26 -23.08 -10.26
N CYS A 105 40.66 -22.43 -11.27
CA CYS A 105 39.29 -22.72 -11.71
C CYS A 105 39.11 -24.21 -12.07
N VAL A 106 40.03 -24.76 -12.86
CA VAL A 106 39.99 -26.18 -13.27
C VAL A 106 40.18 -27.09 -12.05
N GLN A 107 41.17 -26.81 -11.20
CA GLN A 107 41.45 -27.61 -10.00
C GLN A 107 40.24 -27.67 -9.06
N ILE A 108 39.56 -26.54 -8.84
CA ILE A 108 38.35 -26.48 -8.00
C ILE A 108 37.26 -27.39 -8.57
N LEU A 109 36.95 -27.24 -9.85
CA LEU A 109 35.87 -27.99 -10.50
C LEU A 109 36.17 -29.50 -10.56
N GLU A 110 37.44 -29.87 -10.79
CA GLU A 110 37.89 -31.26 -10.73
C GLU A 110 37.79 -31.86 -9.32
N ALA A 111 38.15 -31.11 -8.29
CA ALA A 111 38.00 -31.54 -6.91
C ALA A 111 36.52 -31.74 -6.51
N LEU A 112 35.60 -31.03 -7.17
CA LEU A 112 34.14 -31.18 -7.00
C LEU A 112 33.55 -32.33 -7.84
N GLY A 113 34.39 -33.06 -8.59
CA GLY A 113 34.01 -34.23 -9.38
C GLY A 113 33.68 -33.93 -10.84
N CYS A 114 33.83 -32.70 -11.32
CA CYS A 114 33.71 -32.38 -12.74
C CYS A 114 34.95 -32.90 -13.49
N ARG A 115 34.78 -33.47 -14.68
CA ARG A 115 35.93 -33.94 -15.48
C ARG A 115 36.19 -33.01 -16.64
N ALA A 116 37.35 -32.34 -16.66
CA ALA A 116 37.77 -31.56 -17.82
C ALA A 116 37.99 -32.48 -19.03
N ILE A 117 37.41 -32.13 -20.18
CA ILE A 117 37.54 -32.90 -21.44
C ILE A 117 38.24 -32.11 -22.55
N GLU A 118 38.21 -30.79 -22.47
CA GLU A 118 38.93 -29.91 -23.38
C GLU A 118 39.37 -28.67 -22.61
N GLN A 119 40.64 -28.29 -22.76
CA GLN A 119 41.18 -27.08 -22.17
C GLN A 119 41.88 -26.25 -23.24
N GLN A 120 41.42 -25.01 -23.40
CA GLN A 120 41.95 -24.01 -24.29
C GLN A 120 42.41 -22.79 -23.45
N PRO A 121 43.24 -21.90 -23.99
CA PRO A 121 43.66 -20.70 -23.26
C PRO A 121 42.50 -19.79 -22.80
N ASP A 122 41.36 -19.80 -23.49
CA ASP A 122 40.19 -18.95 -23.22
C ASP A 122 39.10 -19.64 -22.36
N GLY A 123 39.19 -20.95 -22.14
CA GLY A 123 38.19 -21.70 -21.36
C GLY A 123 38.44 -23.21 -21.30
N ALA A 124 37.63 -23.90 -20.52
CA ALA A 124 37.63 -25.36 -20.41
C ALA A 124 36.20 -25.92 -20.47
N GLU A 125 36.05 -27.11 -21.04
CA GLU A 125 34.79 -27.85 -21.06
C GLU A 125 34.84 -29.00 -20.06
N PHE A 126 33.76 -29.13 -19.29
CA PHE A 126 33.66 -30.10 -18.21
C PHE A 126 32.47 -31.03 -18.40
N LEU A 127 32.66 -32.29 -18.04
CA LEU A 127 31.60 -33.27 -17.83
C LEU A 127 31.18 -33.25 -16.37
N MET A 128 29.90 -33.01 -16.12
CA MET A 128 29.35 -32.94 -14.77
C MET A 128 29.17 -34.36 -14.20
N PRO A 129 29.48 -34.58 -12.91
CA PRO A 129 29.19 -35.86 -12.28
C PRO A 129 27.67 -36.06 -12.14
N SER A 130 27.21 -37.31 -12.19
CA SER A 130 25.79 -37.66 -12.22
C SER A 130 25.00 -37.21 -10.98
N TRP A 131 25.66 -37.03 -9.83
CA TRP A 131 25.06 -36.51 -8.60
C TRP A 131 24.92 -34.98 -8.57
N ARG A 132 25.54 -34.24 -9.49
CA ARG A 132 25.48 -32.76 -9.57
C ARG A 132 24.53 -32.30 -10.68
N ARG A 133 23.25 -32.56 -10.48
CA ARG A 133 22.19 -32.17 -11.43
C ARG A 133 21.92 -30.67 -11.50
N ASP A 134 22.42 -29.93 -10.52
CA ASP A 134 22.36 -28.48 -10.40
C ASP A 134 23.32 -27.77 -11.37
N LEU A 135 24.41 -28.43 -11.80
CA LEU A 135 25.40 -27.86 -12.70
C LEU A 135 24.97 -28.04 -14.17
N GLN A 136 24.28 -27.05 -14.74
CA GLN A 136 23.73 -27.14 -16.10
C GLN A 136 24.20 -26.02 -17.02
N ARG A 137 24.72 -24.93 -16.46
CA ARG A 137 25.08 -23.69 -17.15
C ARG A 137 26.43 -23.22 -16.66
N GLU A 138 27.08 -22.40 -17.47
CA GLU A 138 28.37 -21.80 -17.14
C GLU A 138 28.34 -21.04 -15.80
N VAL A 139 27.25 -20.34 -15.50
CA VAL A 139 27.13 -19.59 -14.23
C VAL A 139 27.10 -20.50 -13.00
N ASP A 140 26.62 -21.73 -13.13
CA ASP A 140 26.59 -22.70 -12.04
C ASP A 140 28.04 -23.15 -11.72
N LEU A 141 28.91 -23.27 -12.74
CA LEU A 141 30.35 -23.50 -12.53
C LEU A 141 31.05 -22.30 -11.91
N ILE A 142 30.68 -21.08 -12.31
CA ILE A 142 31.25 -19.84 -11.76
C ILE A 142 30.87 -19.69 -10.28
N GLU A 143 29.66 -20.06 -9.89
CA GLU A 143 29.24 -20.11 -8.49
C GLU A 143 30.12 -21.08 -7.69
N GLU A 144 30.37 -22.29 -8.21
CA GLU A 144 31.22 -23.27 -7.53
C GLU A 144 32.68 -22.79 -7.40
N VAL A 145 33.21 -22.14 -8.44
CA VAL A 145 34.52 -21.48 -8.39
C VAL A 145 34.51 -20.41 -7.30
N ALA A 146 33.51 -19.54 -7.26
CA ALA A 146 33.41 -18.48 -6.26
C ALA A 146 33.29 -19.04 -4.83
N ARG A 147 32.48 -20.09 -4.64
CA ARG A 147 32.20 -20.71 -3.34
C ARG A 147 33.45 -21.31 -2.72
N ILE A 148 34.33 -21.90 -3.54
CA ILE A 148 35.59 -22.50 -3.08
C ILE A 148 36.72 -21.47 -3.03
N ALA A 149 36.81 -20.55 -3.99
CA ALA A 149 37.82 -19.49 -4.00
C ALA A 149 37.63 -18.50 -2.84
N GLY A 150 36.39 -18.36 -2.34
CA GLY A 150 36.02 -17.52 -1.19
C GLY A 150 35.22 -16.29 -1.61
N TYR A 151 33.99 -16.17 -1.12
CA TYR A 151 33.13 -14.99 -1.36
C TYR A 151 33.70 -13.72 -0.71
N ASP A 152 34.48 -13.86 0.35
CA ASP A 152 35.18 -12.78 1.06
C ASP A 152 36.21 -12.04 0.20
N ARG A 153 36.66 -12.64 -0.90
CA ARG A 153 37.56 -12.00 -1.85
C ARG A 153 36.84 -11.05 -2.81
N ILE A 154 35.52 -11.19 -2.97
CA ILE A 154 34.72 -10.37 -3.88
C ILE A 154 34.66 -8.94 -3.33
N PRO A 155 35.13 -7.93 -4.08
CA PRO A 155 35.16 -6.56 -3.58
C PRO A 155 33.76 -5.97 -3.43
N GLU A 156 33.54 -5.25 -2.32
CA GLU A 156 32.28 -4.54 -2.04
C GLU A 156 32.29 -3.09 -2.57
N ASP A 157 33.37 -2.64 -3.22
CA ASP A 157 33.62 -1.26 -3.63
C ASP A 157 33.15 -0.92 -5.07
N ALA A 158 32.24 -1.73 -5.62
CA ALA A 158 31.69 -1.50 -6.94
C ALA A 158 31.02 -0.12 -7.05
N VAL A 159 31.57 0.74 -7.91
CA VAL A 159 30.99 2.06 -8.19
C VAL A 159 29.68 1.88 -8.95
N VAL A 160 28.56 1.94 -8.23
CA VAL A 160 27.23 1.96 -8.84
C VAL A 160 27.02 3.32 -9.49
N PRO A 161 26.76 3.41 -10.82
CA PRO A 161 26.50 4.69 -11.46
C PRO A 161 25.20 5.28 -10.92
N VAL A 162 25.30 6.28 -10.03
CA VAL A 162 24.13 6.97 -9.48
C VAL A 162 23.71 8.09 -10.42
N ARG A 163 22.41 8.12 -10.76
CA ARG A 163 21.78 9.30 -11.35
C ARG A 163 20.90 9.97 -10.30
N LEU A 164 21.00 11.29 -10.20
CA LEU A 164 20.12 12.07 -9.34
C LEU A 164 18.69 11.98 -9.89
N SER A 165 17.81 11.33 -9.13
CA SER A 165 16.37 11.42 -9.34
C SER A 165 15.81 12.65 -8.63
N ARG A 166 14.72 13.21 -9.15
CA ARG A 166 13.98 14.28 -8.49
C ARG A 166 12.74 13.69 -7.84
N ALA A 167 12.38 14.19 -6.66
CA ALA A 167 11.13 13.85 -6.00
C ALA A 167 9.96 14.09 -6.97
N THR A 168 9.12 13.08 -7.11
CA THR A 168 7.94 13.11 -7.97
C THR A 168 6.91 14.12 -7.44
N LEU A 169 5.83 14.37 -8.19
CA LEU A 169 4.72 15.16 -7.65
C LEU A 169 4.13 14.47 -6.40
N ARG A 170 3.94 13.16 -6.47
CA ARG A 170 3.43 12.31 -5.40
C ARG A 170 4.25 12.43 -4.12
N ASP A 171 5.58 12.27 -4.22
CA ASP A 171 6.48 12.37 -3.06
C ASP A 171 6.30 13.72 -2.36
N ARG A 172 6.27 14.81 -3.14
CA ARG A 172 6.12 16.17 -2.59
C ARG A 172 4.73 16.44 -1.99
N VAL A 173 3.68 15.81 -2.52
CA VAL A 173 2.33 15.89 -1.95
C VAL A 173 2.29 15.14 -0.62
N ILE A 174 2.80 13.90 -0.59
CA ILE A 174 2.89 13.08 0.62
C ILE A 174 3.71 13.79 1.71
N ASP A 175 4.88 14.32 1.36
CA ASP A 175 5.71 15.12 2.27
C ASP A 175 4.94 16.30 2.86
N ARG A 176 4.09 16.97 2.06
CA ARG A 176 3.27 18.08 2.55
C ARG A 176 2.15 17.62 3.48
N VAL A 177 1.53 16.47 3.19
CA VAL A 177 0.54 15.86 4.08
C VAL A 177 1.17 15.56 5.44
N HIS A 178 2.33 14.89 5.47
CA HIS A 178 3.09 14.64 6.69
C HIS A 178 3.38 15.92 7.45
N GLN A 179 3.98 16.92 6.79
CA GLN A 179 4.31 18.20 7.41
C GLN A 179 3.09 18.87 8.05
N VAL A 180 1.93 18.86 7.39
CA VAL A 180 0.71 19.47 7.93
C VAL A 180 0.18 18.68 9.13
N LEU A 181 0.01 17.38 9.00
CA LEU A 181 -0.61 16.55 10.05
C LEU A 181 0.30 16.44 11.29
N THR A 182 1.61 16.21 11.11
CA THR A 182 2.57 16.20 12.22
C THR A 182 2.63 17.56 12.91
N ALA A 183 2.62 18.68 12.16
CA ALA A 183 2.58 20.01 12.77
C ALA A 183 1.26 20.33 13.49
N ARG A 184 0.20 19.54 13.28
CA ARG A 184 -1.08 19.59 14.02
C ARG A 184 -1.16 18.55 15.15
N GLY A 185 -0.05 17.88 15.45
CA GLY A 185 0.07 16.97 16.59
C GLY A 185 -0.46 15.56 16.32
N PHE A 186 -0.67 15.19 15.05
CA PHE A 186 -1.05 13.82 14.71
C PHE A 186 0.18 12.89 14.66
N PHE A 187 -0.01 11.65 15.06
CA PHE A 187 0.96 10.57 14.91
C PHE A 187 0.59 9.69 13.73
N GLU A 188 1.60 9.22 12.99
CA GLU A 188 1.36 8.29 11.90
C GLU A 188 1.12 6.87 12.44
N ALA A 189 0.07 6.23 11.94
CA ALA A 189 -0.21 4.83 12.12
C ALA A 189 0.03 4.07 10.82
N ILE A 190 0.46 2.81 10.95
CA ILE A 190 0.54 1.86 9.84
C ILE A 190 -0.32 0.67 10.26
N THR A 191 -1.42 0.43 9.56
CA THR A 191 -2.38 -0.61 9.95
C THR A 191 -2.48 -1.71 8.90
N PRO A 192 -2.82 -2.96 9.29
CA PRO A 192 -2.98 -4.05 8.34
C PRO A 192 -4.01 -3.73 7.25
N SER A 193 -3.70 -4.12 6.01
CA SER A 193 -4.64 -4.00 4.88
C SER A 193 -5.78 -5.03 4.93
N LEU A 194 -5.51 -6.21 5.52
CA LEU A 194 -6.49 -7.24 5.78
C LEU A 194 -7.18 -6.94 7.10
N VAL A 195 -8.50 -6.84 7.05
CA VAL A 195 -9.37 -6.49 8.18
C VAL A 195 -10.39 -7.58 8.41
N SER A 196 -11.00 -7.58 9.61
CA SER A 196 -12.09 -8.48 9.92
C SER A 196 -13.42 -8.01 9.31
N GLU A 197 -14.37 -8.93 9.14
CA GLU A 197 -15.73 -8.58 8.71
C GLU A 197 -16.43 -7.64 9.71
N GLU A 198 -16.06 -7.71 11.00
CA GLU A 198 -16.56 -6.79 12.02
C GLU A 198 -16.11 -5.36 11.75
N GLN A 199 -14.80 -5.15 11.51
CA GLN A 199 -14.25 -3.84 11.16
C GLN A 199 -14.89 -3.30 9.88
N PHE A 200 -15.11 -4.17 8.89
CA PHE A 200 -15.78 -3.81 7.65
C PHE A 200 -17.23 -3.34 7.88
N GLY A 201 -17.94 -3.97 8.82
CA GLY A 201 -19.31 -3.62 9.19
C GLY A 201 -19.44 -2.29 9.96
N VAL A 202 -18.34 -1.67 10.38
CA VAL A 202 -18.34 -0.37 11.06
C VAL A 202 -18.67 0.75 10.08
N PHE A 203 -17.98 0.79 8.95
CA PHE A 203 -18.17 1.78 7.90
C PHE A 203 -17.57 1.30 6.60
N ASP A 204 -18.38 1.35 5.53
CA ASP A 204 -17.94 1.12 4.17
C ASP A 204 -18.56 2.20 3.28
N PRO A 205 -17.75 3.13 2.75
CA PRO A 205 -18.25 4.16 1.84
C PRO A 205 -18.45 3.63 0.40
N HIS A 206 -18.06 2.39 0.12
CA HIS A 206 -18.11 1.73 -1.18
C HIS A 206 -18.84 0.37 -1.10
N PRO A 207 -20.11 0.34 -0.65
CA PRO A 207 -20.87 -0.92 -0.53
C PRO A 207 -21.09 -1.63 -1.88
N GLU A 208 -20.96 -0.90 -2.98
CA GLU A 208 -21.04 -1.42 -4.34
C GLU A 208 -19.76 -2.14 -4.81
N ALA A 209 -18.62 -1.91 -4.15
CA ALA A 209 -17.34 -2.50 -4.51
C ALA A 209 -17.27 -3.98 -4.09
N GLU A 210 -16.54 -4.78 -4.86
CA GLU A 210 -16.37 -6.21 -4.58
C GLU A 210 -15.39 -6.40 -3.41
N ARG A 211 -15.82 -7.15 -2.38
CA ARG A 211 -14.97 -7.50 -1.24
C ARG A 211 -13.95 -8.56 -1.65
N ILE A 212 -12.68 -8.18 -1.66
CA ILE A 212 -11.57 -9.09 -1.98
C ILE A 212 -11.14 -9.82 -0.72
N ARG A 213 -11.20 -11.16 -0.75
CA ARG A 213 -10.81 -12.02 0.37
C ARG A 213 -9.61 -12.90 0.02
N VAL A 214 -8.72 -13.06 0.99
CA VAL A 214 -7.59 -13.99 0.91
C VAL A 214 -7.99 -15.30 1.58
N ASP A 215 -7.95 -16.40 0.82
CA ASP A 215 -8.08 -17.74 1.39
C ASP A 215 -6.74 -18.16 2.00
N HIS A 216 -6.69 -18.24 3.32
CA HIS A 216 -5.50 -18.66 4.06
C HIS A 216 -5.86 -19.73 5.10
N GLY A 217 -5.16 -20.87 5.05
CA GLY A 217 -5.46 -22.03 5.90
C GLY A 217 -5.41 -21.77 7.41
N SER A 218 -4.63 -20.75 7.84
CA SER A 218 -4.43 -20.42 9.26
C SER A 218 -5.09 -19.10 9.70
N TRP A 219 -5.43 -18.20 8.77
CA TRP A 219 -5.88 -16.84 9.09
C TRP A 219 -7.30 -16.63 8.55
N LYS A 220 -8.29 -16.85 9.42
CA LYS A 220 -9.72 -16.79 9.03
C LYS A 220 -10.42 -15.48 9.40
N LEU A 221 -9.90 -14.75 10.38
CA LEU A 221 -10.55 -13.54 10.91
C LEU A 221 -10.21 -12.29 10.08
N GLU A 222 -8.92 -11.96 9.95
CA GLU A 222 -8.43 -10.84 9.13
C GLU A 222 -8.08 -11.35 7.72
N SER A 223 -9.09 -11.45 6.87
CA SER A 223 -8.95 -12.04 5.54
C SER A 223 -9.52 -11.18 4.41
N THR A 224 -10.16 -10.06 4.73
CA THR A 224 -10.80 -9.18 3.74
C THR A 224 -9.98 -7.90 3.55
N LEU A 225 -9.66 -7.53 2.32
CA LEU A 225 -8.98 -6.25 2.04
C LEU A 225 -9.93 -5.08 2.30
N ARG A 226 -9.45 -4.06 3.00
CA ARG A 226 -10.23 -2.87 3.39
C ARG A 226 -10.62 -1.99 2.20
N HIS A 227 -11.85 -1.47 2.21
CA HIS A 227 -12.32 -0.43 1.30
C HIS A 227 -12.02 1.00 1.78
N THR A 228 -11.69 1.16 3.06
CA THR A 228 -11.44 2.43 3.76
C THR A 228 -10.47 2.21 4.93
N LEU A 229 -9.72 3.25 5.31
CA LEU A 229 -8.80 3.27 6.44
C LEU A 229 -9.52 3.56 7.78
N ILE A 230 -10.74 4.10 7.73
CA ILE A 230 -11.45 4.61 8.91
C ILE A 230 -11.61 3.55 10.01
N PRO A 231 -12.11 2.32 9.73
CA PRO A 231 -12.25 1.30 10.77
C PRO A 231 -10.91 0.89 11.39
N SER A 232 -9.84 0.80 10.59
CA SER A 232 -8.50 0.46 11.07
C SER A 232 -7.95 1.52 12.03
N LEU A 233 -8.10 2.81 11.70
CA LEU A 233 -7.66 3.90 12.57
C LEU A 233 -8.49 4.00 13.85
N LEU A 234 -9.80 3.80 13.78
CA LEU A 234 -10.68 3.76 14.96
C LEU A 234 -10.30 2.61 15.89
N HIS A 235 -9.97 1.43 15.35
CA HIS A 235 -9.50 0.29 16.12
C HIS A 235 -8.19 0.60 16.87
N VAL A 236 -7.18 1.17 16.19
CA VAL A 236 -5.90 1.53 16.81
C VAL A 236 -6.07 2.63 17.87
N ARG A 237 -6.98 3.58 17.63
CA ARG A 237 -7.30 4.60 18.62
C ARG A 237 -7.92 3.98 19.87
N GLY A 238 -8.91 3.09 19.73
CA GLY A 238 -9.51 2.38 20.86
C GLY A 238 -8.50 1.55 21.65
N GLU A 239 -7.55 0.89 20.97
CA GLU A 239 -6.43 0.19 21.62
C GLU A 239 -5.55 1.13 22.46
N ASN A 240 -5.30 2.36 22.00
CA ASN A 240 -4.55 3.34 22.77
C ASN A 240 -5.33 3.84 23.99
N GLU A 241 -6.62 4.11 23.84
CA GLU A 241 -7.48 4.53 24.94
C GLU A 241 -7.55 3.45 26.02
N ARG A 242 -7.73 2.16 25.65
CA ARG A 242 -7.71 1.01 26.57
C ARG A 242 -6.40 0.86 27.35
N ARG A 243 -5.28 1.27 26.76
CA ARG A 243 -3.95 1.22 27.40
C ARG A 243 -3.64 2.46 28.24
N GLY A 244 -4.57 3.41 28.34
CA GLY A 244 -4.42 4.62 29.16
C GLY A 244 -3.67 5.76 28.49
N ASN A 245 -3.41 5.69 27.17
CA ASN A 245 -2.71 6.75 26.42
C ASN A 245 -3.61 7.96 26.09
N GLY A 246 -4.87 7.97 26.52
CA GLY A 246 -5.84 9.02 26.23
C GLY A 246 -6.21 9.10 24.74
N ALA A 247 -6.86 10.20 24.35
CA ALA A 247 -7.40 10.42 23.02
C ALA A 247 -6.32 10.79 22.00
N VAL A 248 -5.70 9.80 21.36
CA VAL A 248 -4.62 10.02 20.38
C VAL A 248 -5.19 10.46 19.02
N ASP A 249 -4.58 11.50 18.44
CA ASP A 249 -4.82 11.93 17.06
C ASP A 249 -3.90 11.14 16.12
N LEU A 250 -4.49 10.35 15.21
CA LEU A 250 -3.75 9.45 14.32
C LEU A 250 -4.03 9.77 12.85
N TYR A 251 -3.04 9.57 11.99
CA TYR A 251 -3.24 9.57 10.53
C TYR A 251 -2.53 8.41 9.84
N GLU A 252 -2.98 8.05 8.65
CA GLU A 252 -2.35 7.02 7.81
C GLU A 252 -2.45 7.43 6.34
N ILE A 253 -1.40 7.12 5.56
CA ILE A 253 -1.41 7.22 4.10
C ILE A 253 -1.20 5.81 3.56
N ALA A 254 -2.25 5.20 3.02
CA ALA A 254 -2.19 3.80 2.59
C ALA A 254 -3.21 3.47 1.52
N ASN A 255 -3.06 2.30 0.91
CA ASN A 255 -3.97 1.81 -0.12
C ASN A 255 -5.23 1.19 0.47
N VAL A 256 -6.31 1.36 -0.29
CA VAL A 256 -7.59 0.66 -0.15
C VAL A 256 -7.90 -0.05 -1.45
N TYR A 257 -8.69 -1.11 -1.39
CA TYR A 257 -8.89 -2.04 -2.50
C TYR A 257 -10.37 -2.12 -2.82
N LEU A 258 -10.75 -1.79 -4.06
CA LEU A 258 -12.16 -1.65 -4.47
C LEU A 258 -12.57 -2.63 -5.58
N ALA A 259 -11.60 -3.28 -6.23
CA ALA A 259 -11.87 -4.31 -7.24
C ALA A 259 -10.69 -5.25 -7.43
N LEU A 260 -10.95 -6.51 -7.82
CA LEU A 260 -9.90 -7.45 -8.20
C LEU A 260 -9.48 -7.25 -9.68
N LYS A 261 -8.83 -6.12 -9.97
CA LYS A 261 -8.34 -5.77 -11.31
C LYS A 261 -6.87 -5.33 -11.26
N PRO A 262 -5.92 -6.27 -11.35
CA PRO A 262 -4.50 -5.94 -11.29
C PRO A 262 -4.09 -4.90 -12.34
N GLY A 263 -3.38 -3.85 -11.91
CA GLY A 263 -2.91 -2.76 -12.78
C GLY A 263 -3.92 -1.64 -13.02
N ASP A 264 -5.15 -1.73 -12.51
CA ASP A 264 -6.13 -0.64 -12.54
C ASP A 264 -5.94 0.28 -11.33
N ALA A 265 -5.61 1.56 -11.58
CA ALA A 265 -5.41 2.54 -10.52
C ALA A 265 -6.70 2.87 -9.74
N GLU A 266 -7.88 2.61 -10.30
CA GLU A 266 -9.14 2.78 -9.57
C GLU A 266 -9.47 1.58 -8.68
N ALA A 267 -8.85 0.42 -8.96
CA ALA A 267 -9.02 -0.79 -8.15
C ALA A 267 -8.20 -0.74 -6.85
N GLU A 268 -7.04 -0.07 -6.86
CA GLU A 268 -6.17 0.14 -5.71
C GLU A 268 -5.88 1.63 -5.54
N GLN A 269 -6.53 2.27 -4.56
CA GLN A 269 -6.48 3.71 -4.39
C GLN A 269 -5.73 4.09 -3.12
N THR A 270 -4.81 5.04 -3.22
CA THR A 270 -4.16 5.60 -2.02
C THR A 270 -5.07 6.65 -1.37
N ARG A 271 -5.25 6.50 -0.06
CA ARG A 271 -6.04 7.38 0.80
C ARG A 271 -5.13 8.08 1.81
N VAL A 272 -5.56 9.25 2.26
CA VAL A 272 -5.04 9.93 3.46
C VAL A 272 -6.20 9.97 4.45
N ALA A 273 -6.07 9.28 5.58
CA ALA A 273 -7.09 9.30 6.61
C ALA A 273 -6.54 9.78 7.93
N PHE A 274 -7.38 10.41 8.75
CA PHE A 274 -7.03 10.75 10.11
C PHE A 274 -8.24 10.68 11.05
N VAL A 275 -7.96 10.41 12.32
CA VAL A 275 -8.93 10.42 13.41
C VAL A 275 -8.46 11.40 14.48
N THR A 276 -9.38 12.19 15.02
CA THR A 276 -9.04 13.24 15.98
C THR A 276 -10.12 13.47 17.00
N SER A 277 -9.75 13.95 18.18
CA SER A 277 -10.69 14.35 19.22
C SER A 277 -11.29 15.75 18.99
N ARG A 278 -10.79 16.44 17.96
CA ARG A 278 -11.27 17.77 17.59
C ARG A 278 -12.68 17.67 16.99
N PRO A 279 -13.57 18.65 17.27
CA PRO A 279 -14.91 18.68 16.69
C PRO A 279 -14.90 18.78 15.15
N PHE A 280 -16.06 18.51 14.54
CA PHE A 280 -16.28 18.49 13.09
C PHE A 280 -15.68 19.69 12.36
N LEU A 281 -15.90 20.90 12.88
CA LEU A 281 -15.46 22.14 12.22
C LEU A 281 -13.94 22.32 12.26
N GLU A 282 -13.29 21.88 13.34
CA GLU A 282 -11.83 21.91 13.46
C GLU A 282 -11.18 20.86 12.56
N ALA A 283 -11.75 19.64 12.50
CA ALA A 283 -11.31 18.60 11.57
C ALA A 283 -11.46 19.07 10.10
N LYS A 284 -12.59 19.72 9.77
CA LYS A 284 -12.78 20.36 8.46
C LYS A 284 -11.73 21.45 8.20
N GLY A 285 -11.38 22.24 9.22
CA GLY A 285 -10.31 23.24 9.15
C GLY A 285 -8.94 22.63 8.83
N ILE A 286 -8.64 21.43 9.34
CA ILE A 286 -7.41 20.68 9.00
C ILE A 286 -7.43 20.25 7.53
N VAL A 287 -8.57 19.79 7.01
CA VAL A 287 -8.72 19.50 5.56
C VAL A 287 -8.50 20.77 4.72
N GLN A 288 -9.05 21.91 5.13
CA GLN A 288 -8.83 23.19 4.46
C GLN A 288 -7.35 23.62 4.51
N LEU A 289 -6.66 23.36 5.62
CA LEU A 289 -5.22 23.63 5.75
C LEU A 289 -4.39 22.73 4.82
N LEU A 290 -4.73 21.44 4.69
CA LEU A 290 -4.10 20.54 3.71
C LEU A 290 -4.27 21.09 2.29
N LEU A 291 -5.48 21.48 1.91
CA LEU A 291 -5.75 22.08 0.60
C LEU A 291 -4.99 23.40 0.42
N GLN A 292 -4.99 24.29 1.40
CA GLN A 292 -4.23 25.55 1.32
C GLN A 292 -2.73 25.33 1.05
N ARG A 293 -2.16 24.24 1.58
CA ARG A 293 -0.74 23.92 1.44
C ARG A 293 -0.39 23.12 0.19
N ILE A 294 -1.35 22.38 -0.36
CA ILE A 294 -1.14 21.45 -1.48
C ILE A 294 -1.81 21.96 -2.75
N ALA A 295 -3.08 22.34 -2.65
CA ALA A 295 -3.98 22.71 -3.73
C ALA A 295 -4.71 24.05 -3.42
N PRO A 296 -3.98 25.18 -3.28
CA PRO A 296 -4.53 26.47 -2.82
C PRO A 296 -5.65 27.04 -3.69
N ASP A 297 -5.73 26.65 -4.96
CA ASP A 297 -6.77 27.10 -5.89
C ASP A 297 -8.01 26.18 -5.88
N ALA A 298 -7.94 25.02 -5.23
CA ALA A 298 -9.04 24.07 -5.17
C ALA A 298 -10.11 24.53 -4.18
N ARG A 299 -11.38 24.42 -4.59
CA ARG A 299 -12.53 24.76 -3.76
C ARG A 299 -13.11 23.50 -3.11
N LEU A 300 -13.10 23.49 -1.77
CA LEU A 300 -13.74 22.44 -0.99
C LEU A 300 -15.24 22.66 -0.89
N GLU A 301 -16.00 21.68 -1.36
CA GLU A 301 -17.44 21.61 -1.18
C GLU A 301 -17.77 20.44 -0.23
N ALA A 302 -18.91 20.54 0.46
CA ALA A 302 -19.33 19.56 1.44
C ALA A 302 -20.84 19.32 1.32
N GLU A 303 -21.21 18.07 1.08
CA GLU A 303 -22.59 17.63 1.00
C GLU A 303 -22.93 16.79 2.24
N PRO A 304 -24.08 17.02 2.91
CA PRO A 304 -24.48 16.21 4.06
C PRO A 304 -24.50 14.72 3.73
N LEU A 305 -24.01 13.91 4.67
CA LEU A 305 -24.00 12.46 4.60
C LEU A 305 -24.72 11.91 5.81
N GLU A 306 -25.68 11.02 5.60
CA GLU A 306 -26.32 10.24 6.67
C GLU A 306 -25.71 8.84 6.70
N ASN A 307 -25.19 8.44 7.85
CA ASN A 307 -24.61 7.11 8.06
C ASN A 307 -24.65 6.77 9.56
N ALA A 308 -24.88 5.50 9.89
CA ALA A 308 -24.99 5.03 11.28
C ALA A 308 -23.69 5.20 12.10
N LEU A 309 -22.53 5.27 11.45
CA LEU A 309 -21.25 5.58 12.12
C LEU A 309 -21.28 6.98 12.73
N PHE A 310 -21.98 7.93 12.12
CA PHE A 310 -21.86 9.35 12.44
C PHE A 310 -23.04 9.91 13.21
N THR A 311 -22.77 10.99 13.97
CA THR A 311 -23.82 11.80 14.58
C THR A 311 -24.66 12.48 13.48
N ALA A 312 -25.99 12.42 13.61
CA ALA A 312 -26.91 12.99 12.62
C ALA A 312 -26.59 14.48 12.34
N GLY A 313 -26.53 14.85 11.06
CA GLY A 313 -26.15 16.19 10.62
C GLY A 313 -24.68 16.60 10.86
N ARG A 314 -23.82 15.67 11.33
CA ARG A 314 -22.38 15.88 11.58
C ARG A 314 -21.49 15.00 10.73
N ALA A 315 -21.92 14.73 9.50
CA ALA A 315 -21.12 14.07 8.49
C ALA A 315 -21.33 14.70 7.11
N ALA A 316 -20.29 14.62 6.29
CA ALA A 316 -20.30 15.14 4.95
C ALA A 316 -19.45 14.31 3.98
N ARG A 317 -19.94 14.17 2.75
CA ARG A 317 -19.11 13.86 1.59
C ARG A 317 -18.41 15.14 1.15
N LEU A 318 -17.09 15.07 1.04
CA LEU A 318 -16.26 16.18 0.58
C LEU A 318 -16.07 16.08 -0.93
N LEU A 319 -16.16 17.21 -1.60
CA LEU A 319 -15.99 17.33 -3.04
C LEU A 319 -14.90 18.36 -3.38
N LEU A 320 -14.13 18.09 -4.42
CA LEU A 320 -13.27 19.07 -5.09
C LEU A 320 -13.72 19.17 -6.54
N GLU A 321 -14.15 20.35 -6.96
CA GLU A 321 -14.62 20.61 -8.34
C GLU A 321 -15.69 19.59 -8.81
N GLY A 322 -16.62 19.24 -7.91
CA GLY A 322 -17.69 18.27 -8.17
C GLY A 322 -17.29 16.80 -8.12
N GLN A 323 -16.00 16.48 -7.93
CA GLN A 323 -15.52 15.11 -7.77
C GLN A 323 -15.41 14.71 -6.30
N THR A 324 -15.75 13.46 -5.98
CA THR A 324 -15.62 12.93 -4.62
C THR A 324 -14.17 12.98 -4.17
N PHE A 325 -13.93 13.81 -3.15
CA PHE A 325 -12.63 13.98 -2.52
C PHE A 325 -12.48 13.11 -1.28
N GLY A 326 -13.57 12.84 -0.56
CA GLY A 326 -13.49 12.06 0.67
C GLY A 326 -14.71 12.18 1.57
N TRP A 327 -14.52 11.83 2.83
CA TRP A 327 -15.55 11.84 3.86
C TRP A 327 -15.02 12.48 5.14
N LEU A 328 -15.93 13.11 5.89
CA LEU A 328 -15.68 13.71 7.20
C LEU A 328 -16.89 13.41 8.09
N GLY A 329 -16.70 12.99 9.33
CA GLY A 329 -17.83 12.84 10.26
C GLY A 329 -17.44 12.70 11.73
N GLU A 330 -18.27 13.25 12.63
CA GLU A 330 -18.21 13.00 14.07
C GLU A 330 -18.83 11.63 14.38
N VAL A 331 -18.07 10.73 15.00
CA VAL A 331 -18.52 9.37 15.36
C VAL A 331 -19.64 9.47 16.39
N SER A 332 -20.74 8.76 16.15
CA SER A 332 -21.92 8.78 17.02
C SER A 332 -21.62 8.13 18.38
N ARG A 333 -22.37 8.53 19.41
CA ARG A 333 -22.27 7.93 20.76
C ARG A 333 -22.45 6.40 20.72
N ASN A 334 -23.42 5.90 19.94
CA ASN A 334 -23.67 4.47 19.79
C ASN A 334 -22.48 3.76 19.09
N ALA A 335 -21.96 4.35 18.01
CA ALA A 335 -20.79 3.77 17.34
C ALA A 335 -19.55 3.76 18.25
N ARG A 336 -19.34 4.82 19.04
CA ARG A 336 -18.26 4.87 20.04
C ARG A 336 -18.42 3.80 21.12
N GLU A 337 -19.61 3.61 21.67
CA GLU A 337 -19.90 2.53 22.64
C GLU A 337 -19.59 1.14 22.04
N ARG A 338 -19.98 0.89 20.79
CA ARG A 338 -19.68 -0.38 20.08
C ARG A 338 -18.18 -0.58 19.82
N LEU A 339 -17.44 0.49 19.58
CA LEU A 339 -16.01 0.47 19.29
C LEU A 339 -15.15 0.60 20.56
N ASP A 340 -15.78 0.71 21.74
CA ASP A 340 -15.12 0.94 23.02
C ASP A 340 -14.23 2.21 23.00
N LEU A 341 -14.76 3.27 22.37
CA LEU A 341 -14.15 4.61 22.32
C LEU A 341 -14.77 5.49 23.40
N HIS A 342 -13.94 5.99 24.30
CA HIS A 342 -14.37 6.75 25.47
C HIS A 342 -14.52 8.24 25.15
N GLU A 343 -13.67 8.74 24.26
CA GLU A 343 -13.54 10.16 23.94
C GLU A 343 -14.30 10.52 22.66
N GLU A 344 -14.67 11.79 22.51
CA GLU A 344 -15.25 12.28 21.24
C GLU A 344 -14.24 12.06 20.09
N CYS A 345 -14.75 11.66 18.93
CA CYS A 345 -13.90 11.29 17.79
C CYS A 345 -14.52 11.78 16.48
N THR A 346 -13.71 12.42 15.66
CA THR A 346 -14.02 12.82 14.28
C THR A 346 -13.07 12.10 13.35
N VAL A 347 -13.59 11.58 12.24
CA VAL A 347 -12.79 10.88 11.22
C VAL A 347 -12.82 11.66 9.92
N VAL A 348 -11.73 11.56 9.18
CA VAL A 348 -11.59 12.07 7.82
C VAL A 348 -10.87 11.02 6.98
N GLU A 349 -11.32 10.84 5.74
CA GLU A 349 -10.58 10.11 4.72
C GLU A 349 -10.66 10.86 3.40
N LEU A 350 -9.51 11.04 2.73
CA LEU A 350 -9.34 11.82 1.51
C LEU A 350 -8.66 10.96 0.44
N ARG A 351 -9.02 11.18 -0.83
CA ARG A 351 -8.34 10.57 -1.98
C ARG A 351 -7.02 11.30 -2.23
N LEU A 352 -5.88 10.60 -2.18
CA LEU A 352 -4.59 11.21 -2.48
C LEU A 352 -4.51 11.69 -3.93
N ALA A 353 -5.09 10.93 -4.87
CA ALA A 353 -5.11 11.27 -6.29
C ALA A 353 -5.73 12.65 -6.56
N GLU A 354 -6.76 13.06 -5.80
CA GLU A 354 -7.36 14.39 -5.95
C GLU A 354 -6.44 15.50 -5.41
N LEU A 355 -5.68 15.24 -4.33
CA LEU A 355 -4.63 16.16 -3.87
C LEU A 355 -3.54 16.33 -4.94
N GLU A 356 -3.12 15.23 -5.58
CA GLU A 356 -2.14 15.24 -6.67
C GLU A 356 -2.66 16.02 -7.89
N ARG A 357 -3.91 15.77 -8.30
CA ARG A 357 -4.55 16.40 -9.46
C ARG A 357 -4.61 17.92 -9.32
N HIS A 358 -4.94 18.42 -8.14
CA HIS A 358 -5.10 19.84 -7.86
C HIS A 358 -3.83 20.50 -7.30
N ALA A 359 -2.71 19.77 -7.19
CA ALA A 359 -1.50 20.27 -6.55
C ALA A 359 -0.91 21.51 -7.26
N ARG A 360 -0.62 22.54 -6.47
CA ARG A 360 0.12 23.76 -6.83
C ARG A 360 1.14 24.05 -5.74
N LEU A 361 2.22 23.26 -5.75
CA LEU A 361 3.25 23.28 -4.69
C LEU A 361 4.30 24.38 -4.86
N ILE A 362 4.38 24.99 -6.04
CA ILE A 362 5.33 26.06 -6.34
C ILE A 362 4.59 27.39 -6.18
N PRO A 363 4.95 28.22 -5.18
CA PRO A 363 4.35 29.53 -5.01
C PRO A 363 4.49 30.37 -6.28
N GLN A 364 3.37 30.91 -6.76
CA GLN A 364 3.37 31.87 -7.86
C GLN A 364 3.43 33.28 -7.28
N PHE A 365 4.33 34.11 -7.81
CA PHE A 365 4.39 35.52 -7.44
C PHE A 365 3.06 36.20 -7.80
N ARG A 366 2.52 36.97 -6.85
CA ARG A 366 1.39 37.87 -7.06
C ARG A 366 1.82 39.25 -6.61
N GLU A 367 1.56 40.27 -7.42
CA GLU A 367 1.86 41.64 -7.02
C GLU A 367 1.13 42.00 -5.73
N PHE A 368 1.81 42.77 -4.88
CA PHE A 368 1.20 43.28 -3.67
C PHE A 368 0.09 44.27 -4.03
N PRO A 369 -1.05 44.24 -3.32
CA PRO A 369 -2.09 45.23 -3.53
C PRO A 369 -1.55 46.64 -3.27
N ARG A 370 -1.64 47.52 -4.28
CA ARG A 370 -1.18 48.92 -4.20
C ARG A 370 -2.25 49.89 -3.68
N TYR A 371 -3.50 49.45 -3.67
CA TYR A 371 -4.67 50.24 -3.32
C TYR A 371 -5.42 49.62 -2.13
N PRO A 372 -6.08 50.42 -1.28
CA PRO A 372 -6.76 49.91 -0.10
C PRO A 372 -7.97 49.04 -0.48
N ALA A 373 -8.25 48.03 0.35
CA ALA A 373 -9.48 47.25 0.26
C ALA A 373 -10.60 47.95 1.03
N VAL A 374 -11.84 47.80 0.56
CA VAL A 374 -13.06 48.28 1.22
C VAL A 374 -13.83 47.07 1.73
N LEU A 375 -14.16 47.08 3.02
CA LEU A 375 -14.94 46.03 3.69
C LEU A 375 -16.40 46.46 3.82
N ARG A 376 -17.32 45.52 3.60
CA ARG A 376 -18.76 45.68 3.83
C ARG A 376 -19.30 44.48 4.57
N ASP A 377 -19.85 44.74 5.75
CA ASP A 377 -20.53 43.72 6.54
C ASP A 377 -22.02 43.75 6.24
N LEU A 378 -22.60 42.58 5.98
CA LEU A 378 -24.01 42.41 5.66
C LEU A 378 -24.62 41.30 6.52
N ASN A 379 -25.76 41.59 7.14
CA ASN A 379 -26.55 40.62 7.88
C ASN A 379 -27.76 40.19 7.06
N PHE A 380 -27.71 38.99 6.50
CA PHE A 380 -28.84 38.41 5.77
C PHE A 380 -29.68 37.53 6.70
N VAL A 381 -30.98 37.80 6.76
CA VAL A 381 -31.98 36.91 7.38
C VAL A 381 -32.54 36.00 6.29
N LEU A 382 -32.46 34.70 6.52
CA LEU A 382 -32.76 33.64 5.56
C LEU A 382 -33.56 32.53 6.23
N ASP A 383 -34.22 31.70 5.44
CA ASP A 383 -34.86 30.50 5.97
C ASP A 383 -33.82 29.49 6.49
N GLU A 384 -34.19 28.71 7.50
CA GLU A 384 -33.27 27.80 8.20
C GLU A 384 -32.60 26.78 7.26
N ALA A 385 -33.29 26.38 6.19
CA ALA A 385 -32.79 25.42 5.20
C ALA A 385 -31.65 25.97 4.33
N VAL A 386 -31.54 27.29 4.13
CA VAL A 386 -30.57 27.89 3.20
C VAL A 386 -29.14 27.72 3.73
N ARG A 387 -28.30 27.00 3.00
CA ARG A 387 -26.92 26.73 3.45
C ARG A 387 -26.01 27.92 3.18
N TRP A 388 -24.94 28.01 3.97
CA TRP A 388 -23.88 29.01 3.75
C TRP A 388 -23.34 28.97 2.31
N ALA A 389 -23.08 27.76 1.79
CA ALA A 389 -22.53 27.57 0.45
C ALA A 389 -23.45 28.14 -0.66
N GLU A 390 -24.77 28.07 -0.47
CA GLU A 390 -25.75 28.63 -1.41
C GLU A 390 -25.71 30.16 -1.38
N LEU A 391 -25.68 30.75 -0.17
CA LEU A 391 -25.52 32.20 -0.01
C LEU A 391 -24.22 32.69 -0.63
N GLU A 392 -23.09 32.07 -0.28
CA GLU A 392 -21.77 32.44 -0.79
C GLU A 392 -21.71 32.36 -2.33
N ALA A 393 -22.30 31.32 -2.92
CA ALA A 393 -22.35 31.16 -4.37
C ALA A 393 -23.16 32.27 -5.06
N VAL A 394 -24.29 32.68 -4.48
CA VAL A 394 -25.09 33.80 -5.01
C VAL A 394 -24.33 35.12 -4.88
N ILE A 395 -23.72 35.38 -3.72
CA ILE A 395 -22.92 36.59 -3.48
C ILE A 395 -21.78 36.69 -4.50
N ARG A 396 -20.98 35.63 -4.67
CA ARG A 396 -19.84 35.63 -5.60
C ARG A 396 -20.23 35.88 -7.05
N ARG A 397 -21.41 35.39 -7.47
CA ARG A 397 -21.93 35.61 -8.83
C ARG A 397 -22.44 37.04 -9.03
N ALA A 398 -22.97 37.67 -7.99
CA ALA A 398 -23.60 38.99 -8.08
C ALA A 398 -22.65 40.16 -7.82
N ALA A 399 -21.61 39.97 -6.99
CA ALA A 399 -20.73 41.05 -6.53
C ALA A 399 -19.79 41.63 -7.60
N GLY A 400 -19.74 41.03 -8.79
CA GLY A 400 -18.92 41.51 -9.90
C GLY A 400 -17.41 41.35 -9.69
N PRO A 401 -16.58 41.93 -10.59
CA PRO A 401 -15.14 41.69 -10.63
C PRO A 401 -14.34 42.34 -9.50
N LEU A 402 -14.95 43.28 -8.76
CA LEU A 402 -14.30 44.00 -7.66
C LEU A 402 -14.21 43.16 -6.37
N LEU A 403 -15.02 42.12 -6.24
CA LEU A 403 -15.03 41.25 -5.08
C LEU A 403 -13.74 40.42 -5.00
N LYS A 404 -12.98 40.59 -3.92
CA LYS A 404 -11.79 39.80 -3.60
C LYS A 404 -12.07 38.62 -2.70
N ALA A 405 -12.92 38.81 -1.70
CA ALA A 405 -13.21 37.77 -0.71
C ALA A 405 -14.63 37.89 -0.17
N VAL A 406 -15.19 36.74 0.18
CA VAL A 406 -16.42 36.60 0.96
C VAL A 406 -16.03 35.80 2.20
N SER A 407 -16.25 36.39 3.38
CA SER A 407 -15.90 35.76 4.65
C SER A 407 -17.16 35.53 5.47
N PHE A 408 -17.26 34.34 6.06
CA PHE A 408 -18.28 34.01 7.04
C PHE A 408 -17.94 34.71 8.36
N GLY A 409 -18.76 35.66 8.80
CA GLY A 409 -18.58 36.35 10.08
C GLY A 409 -19.27 35.64 11.24
N GLY A 410 -20.37 34.94 10.98
CA GLY A 410 -21.09 34.20 12.01
C GLY A 410 -22.52 33.87 11.62
N GLN A 411 -23.19 33.06 12.45
CA GLN A 411 -24.61 32.80 12.35
C GLN A 411 -25.31 33.08 13.68
N TYR A 412 -26.53 33.61 13.63
CA TYR A 412 -27.32 33.89 14.82
C TYR A 412 -28.76 33.37 14.69
N ARG A 413 -29.23 32.72 15.76
CA ARG A 413 -30.62 32.31 15.99
C ARG A 413 -31.00 32.80 17.38
N GLY A 414 -32.00 33.66 17.47
CA GLY A 414 -32.43 34.20 18.76
C GLY A 414 -33.72 34.98 18.64
N LYS A 415 -34.18 35.55 19.76
CA LYS A 415 -35.51 36.18 19.87
C LYS A 415 -35.80 37.29 18.85
N GLN A 416 -34.76 37.89 18.28
CA GLN A 416 -34.86 38.97 17.29
C GLN A 416 -34.94 38.47 15.84
N ILE A 417 -34.86 37.16 15.60
CA ILE A 417 -35.00 36.54 14.29
C ILE A 417 -36.34 35.80 14.25
N PRO A 418 -37.15 35.95 13.18
CA PRO A 418 -38.40 35.23 13.06
C PRO A 418 -38.23 33.70 13.22
N PRO A 419 -39.21 32.99 13.80
CA PRO A 419 -39.19 31.52 13.86
C PRO A 419 -38.99 30.90 12.47
N GLY A 420 -38.18 29.85 12.40
CA GLY A 420 -37.84 29.19 11.13
C GLY A 420 -36.80 29.93 10.27
N LYS A 421 -36.25 31.04 10.76
CA LYS A 421 -35.18 31.80 10.10
C LYS A 421 -33.90 31.86 10.92
N LYS A 422 -32.81 32.20 10.23
CA LYS A 422 -31.48 32.47 10.81
C LYS A 422 -30.89 33.72 10.16
N SER A 423 -29.89 34.29 10.83
CA SER A 423 -29.09 35.37 10.25
C SER A 423 -27.65 34.92 10.00
N TYR A 424 -27.11 35.24 8.83
CA TYR A 424 -25.68 35.15 8.54
C TYR A 424 -25.06 36.54 8.50
N LEU A 425 -23.96 36.73 9.21
CA LEU A 425 -23.07 37.86 9.06
C LEU A 425 -22.04 37.52 7.99
N VAL A 426 -21.92 38.39 6.99
CA VAL A 426 -21.02 38.22 5.85
C VAL A 426 -20.18 39.45 5.67
N THR A 427 -18.86 39.27 5.56
CA THR A 427 -17.94 40.35 5.20
C THR A 427 -17.55 40.20 3.73
N LEU A 428 -17.84 41.22 2.93
CA LEU A 428 -17.39 41.35 1.55
C LEU A 428 -16.15 42.24 1.51
N THR A 429 -15.10 41.77 0.85
CA THR A 429 -13.88 42.55 0.60
C THR A 429 -13.84 42.96 -0.86
N PHE A 430 -13.89 44.25 -1.14
CA PHE A 430 -13.77 44.82 -2.48
C PHE A 430 -12.40 45.48 -2.66
N GLN A 431 -11.76 45.27 -3.81
CA GLN A 431 -10.48 45.92 -4.12
C GLN A 431 -10.23 45.96 -5.64
N ALA A 432 -9.81 47.11 -6.15
CA ALA A 432 -9.29 47.24 -7.51
C ALA A 432 -7.76 47.09 -7.53
N ALA A 433 -7.23 46.62 -8.65
CA ALA A 433 -5.78 46.43 -8.82
C ALA A 433 -5.07 47.72 -9.27
N ASP A 434 -5.82 48.66 -9.85
CA ASP A 434 -5.35 49.81 -10.61
C ASP A 434 -5.77 51.17 -10.02
N ARG A 435 -6.70 51.20 -9.05
CA ARG A 435 -7.18 52.43 -8.41
C ARG A 435 -7.78 52.21 -7.02
N THR A 436 -7.97 53.30 -6.28
CA THR A 436 -8.82 53.32 -5.08
C THR A 436 -10.29 53.25 -5.49
N LEU A 437 -11.07 52.41 -4.82
CA LEU A 437 -12.51 52.29 -5.05
C LEU A 437 -13.27 53.48 -4.47
N THR A 438 -14.23 54.00 -5.23
CA THR A 438 -15.19 55.00 -4.78
C THR A 438 -16.32 54.37 -3.97
N SER A 439 -17.04 55.15 -3.14
CA SER A 439 -18.21 54.62 -2.41
C SER A 439 -19.26 54.09 -3.37
N ASP A 440 -19.55 54.86 -4.43
CA ASP A 440 -20.59 54.52 -5.41
C ASP A 440 -20.34 53.18 -6.11
N GLU A 441 -19.08 52.87 -6.47
CA GLU A 441 -18.71 51.57 -7.06
C GLU A 441 -18.97 50.41 -6.10
N VAL A 442 -18.62 50.59 -4.82
CA VAL A 442 -18.81 49.55 -3.79
C VAL A 442 -20.28 49.39 -3.45
N ASP A 443 -21.02 50.50 -3.33
CA ASP A 443 -22.44 50.51 -2.98
C ASP A 443 -23.29 49.92 -4.12
N ALA A 444 -22.92 50.16 -5.38
CA ALA A 444 -23.54 49.50 -6.53
C ALA A 444 -23.32 47.97 -6.50
N ALA A 445 -22.10 47.51 -6.23
CA ALA A 445 -21.80 46.08 -6.12
C ALA A 445 -22.51 45.43 -4.93
N GLN A 446 -22.55 46.12 -3.78
CA GLN A 446 -23.28 45.69 -2.60
C GLN A 446 -24.79 45.56 -2.88
N ASN A 447 -25.40 46.56 -3.52
CA ASN A 447 -26.82 46.53 -3.84
C ASN A 447 -27.17 45.39 -4.81
N ALA A 448 -26.31 45.13 -5.81
CA ALA A 448 -26.48 43.98 -6.70
C ALA A 448 -26.46 42.64 -5.95
N VAL A 449 -25.59 42.51 -4.95
CA VAL A 449 -25.55 41.33 -4.07
C VAL A 449 -26.83 41.20 -3.25
N ILE A 450 -27.27 42.29 -2.60
CA ILE A 450 -28.48 42.29 -1.77
C ILE A 450 -29.69 41.87 -2.60
N GLU A 451 -29.86 42.46 -3.79
CA GLU A 451 -30.97 42.14 -4.70
C GLU A 451 -30.92 40.68 -5.17
N ALA A 452 -29.76 40.18 -5.59
CA ALA A 452 -29.62 38.79 -6.00
C ALA A 452 -29.92 37.80 -4.86
N CYS A 453 -29.48 38.10 -3.63
CA CYS A 453 -29.79 37.30 -2.45
C CYS A 453 -31.29 37.35 -2.11
N ARG A 454 -31.93 38.51 -2.26
CA ARG A 454 -33.38 38.67 -2.07
C ARG A 454 -34.17 37.84 -3.07
N GLU A 455 -33.86 37.95 -4.36
CA GLU A 455 -34.57 37.27 -5.44
C GLU A 455 -34.38 35.75 -5.41
N LYS A 456 -33.14 35.28 -5.20
CA LYS A 456 -32.82 33.85 -5.34
C LYS A 456 -32.99 33.05 -4.06
N LEU A 457 -32.80 33.67 -2.90
CA LEU A 457 -32.77 32.99 -1.60
C LEU A 457 -33.83 33.52 -0.62
N GLY A 458 -34.67 34.46 -1.05
CA GLY A 458 -35.64 35.11 -0.15
C GLY A 458 -34.99 35.89 0.98
N ALA A 459 -33.73 36.33 0.78
CA ALA A 459 -32.96 36.99 1.83
C ALA A 459 -33.50 38.38 2.15
N THR A 460 -33.53 38.71 3.45
CA THR A 460 -33.85 40.08 3.91
C THR A 460 -32.62 40.66 4.59
N LEU A 461 -32.15 41.84 4.14
CA LEU A 461 -31.06 42.55 4.79
C LEU A 461 -31.55 43.15 6.12
N ARG A 462 -30.79 42.92 7.19
CA ARG A 462 -31.09 43.46 8.52
C ARG A 462 -30.16 44.60 8.93
N GLY A 463 -28.97 44.68 8.35
CA GLY A 463 -27.95 45.68 8.65
C GLY A 463 -26.64 45.38 7.99
#